data_AF-A0A2K3NH77-F1
#
_entry.id   AF-A0A2K3NH77-F1
#
_cell.length_a   1.000
_cell.length_b   1.000
_cell.length_c   1.000
_cell.angle_alpha   90.00
_cell.angle_beta   90.00
_cell.angle_gamma   90.00
#
_symmetry.space_group_name_H-M   'P 1'
#
loop_
_entity.id
_entity.type
_entity.pdbx_description
1 polymer ?
#
loop_
_entity_poly.entity_id
_entity_poly.type
_entity_poly.pdbx_seq_one_letter_code
_entity_poly.pdbx_strand_id
1 'polypeptide(L)'
;MAASEETSALFPIFILTIMAIPIVPYTITKLCRAASKKSKSIHCQCNDCSRSGKYRKSIFQRILSVSTYSNLTLLLLWVIMIILVYYIKTRSTEITVFDPFSILGLEPGATESEIKKNYRRLSIQYHPDKNPDPEAHKYFVEHIAKAYQALTDPIARENYEKYGHPDGRQGFQMGIALPQFLLNIDGASGGILLLWIVGLCILLPLVVAVVYLSRSSKYTGNYVMHQTLSTYYYFMKPSLAP
;
A
#
# COMPACT_ATOMS: atom_id res chain seq x y z
N MET A 1 -20.44 -13.07 4.56
CA MET A 1 -19.47 -13.29 3.48
C MET A 1 -19.35 -12.10 2.55
N ALA A 2 -20.42 -11.37 2.23
CA ALA A 2 -20.35 -10.11 1.46
C ALA A 2 -19.40 -9.05 2.09
N ALA A 3 -19.53 -8.79 3.39
CA ALA A 3 -18.68 -7.79 4.08
C ALA A 3 -17.16 -8.08 4.00
N SER A 4 -16.75 -9.34 3.88
CA SER A 4 -15.34 -9.71 3.73
C SER A 4 -14.81 -9.60 2.30
N GLU A 5 -15.68 -9.72 1.30
CA GLU A 5 -15.34 -9.48 -0.11
C GLU A 5 -15.19 -7.98 -0.35
N GLU A 6 -16.05 -7.15 0.26
CA GLU A 6 -15.97 -5.69 0.21
C GLU A 6 -14.71 -5.12 0.88
N THR A 7 -14.33 -5.61 2.07
CA THR A 7 -13.08 -5.17 2.73
C THR A 7 -11.83 -5.55 1.95
N SER A 8 -11.88 -6.67 1.22
CA SER A 8 -10.79 -7.12 0.34
C SER A 8 -10.61 -6.22 -0.88
N ALA A 9 -11.67 -5.58 -1.37
CA ALA A 9 -11.60 -4.60 -2.46
C ALA A 9 -10.96 -3.26 -2.02
N LEU A 10 -11.07 -2.91 -0.74
CA LEU A 10 -10.49 -1.69 -0.17
C LEU A 10 -8.99 -1.82 0.14
N PHE A 11 -8.48 -3.03 0.33
CA PHE A 11 -7.07 -3.27 0.66
C PHE A 11 -6.08 -2.74 -0.40
N PRO A 12 -6.25 -2.99 -1.72
CA PRO A 12 -5.37 -2.42 -2.74
C PRO A 12 -5.35 -0.88 -2.73
N ILE A 13 -6.49 -0.24 -2.45
CA ILE A 13 -6.59 1.22 -2.36
C ILE A 13 -5.79 1.73 -1.15
N PHE A 14 -5.88 1.04 -0.01
CA PHE A 14 -5.07 1.34 1.17
C PHE A 14 -3.56 1.19 0.92
N ILE A 15 -3.14 0.13 0.23
CA ILE A 15 -1.72 -0.04 -0.14
C ILE A 15 -1.27 1.05 -1.11
N LEU A 16 -2.12 1.44 -2.07
CA LEU A 16 -1.85 2.53 -3.00
C LEU A 16 -1.55 3.84 -2.26
N THR A 17 -2.37 4.19 -1.27
CA THR A 17 -2.21 5.44 -0.51
C THR A 17 -0.96 5.42 0.35
N ILE A 18 -0.70 4.32 1.07
CA ILE A 18 0.53 4.16 1.87
C ILE A 18 1.78 4.26 1.02
N MET A 19 1.79 3.71 -0.20
CA MET A 19 2.92 3.83 -1.11
C MET A 19 3.02 5.23 -1.73
N ALA A 20 1.91 5.86 -2.10
CA ALA A 20 1.90 7.18 -2.73
C ALA A 20 2.46 8.28 -1.82
N ILE A 21 2.12 8.25 -0.52
CA ILE A 21 2.49 9.29 0.47
C ILE A 21 4.01 9.55 0.50
N PRO A 22 4.91 8.55 0.57
CA PRO A 22 6.36 8.80 0.52
C PRO A 22 6.90 8.94 -0.91
N ILE A 23 6.41 8.15 -1.88
CA ILE A 23 6.99 8.09 -3.23
C ILE A 23 6.83 9.43 -3.95
N VAL A 24 5.62 9.99 -3.96
CA VAL A 24 5.30 11.21 -4.71
C VAL A 24 6.14 12.42 -4.26
N PRO A 25 6.15 12.84 -2.98
CA PRO A 25 6.97 13.96 -2.54
C PRO A 25 8.47 13.70 -2.67
N TYR A 26 8.93 12.45 -2.48
CA TYR A 26 10.34 12.12 -2.70
C TYR A 26 10.75 12.32 -4.17
N THR A 27 9.88 11.95 -5.12
CA THR A 27 10.14 12.13 -6.55
C THR A 27 10.14 13.59 -6.96
N ILE A 28 9.18 14.37 -6.45
CA ILE A 28 9.08 15.83 -6.69
C ILE A 28 10.33 16.53 -6.14
N THR A 29 10.71 16.27 -4.89
CA THR A 29 11.90 16.90 -4.29
C THR A 29 13.19 16.54 -5.03
N LYS A 30 13.32 15.30 -5.50
CA LYS A 30 14.48 14.84 -6.28
C LYS A 30 14.53 15.50 -7.66
N LEU A 31 13.39 15.64 -8.33
CA LEU A 31 13.27 16.32 -9.62
C LEU A 31 13.59 17.82 -9.48
N CYS A 32 13.03 18.49 -8.48
CA CYS A 32 13.32 19.90 -8.18
C CYS A 32 14.82 20.12 -7.85
N ARG A 33 15.43 19.22 -7.07
CA ARG A 33 16.87 19.27 -6.77
C ARG A 33 17.74 19.01 -8.00
N ALA A 34 17.32 18.13 -8.89
CA ALA A 34 18.02 17.88 -10.15
C ALA A 34 17.97 19.10 -11.07
N ALA A 35 16.81 19.77 -11.17
CA ALA A 35 16.66 21.01 -11.93
C ALA A 35 17.48 22.19 -11.36
N SER A 36 17.62 22.27 -10.03
CA SER A 36 18.34 23.35 -9.34
C SER A 36 19.86 23.15 -9.23
N LYS A 37 20.40 21.99 -9.63
CA LYS A 37 21.84 21.71 -9.51
C LYS A 37 22.68 22.60 -10.44
N LYS A 38 23.14 23.74 -9.94
CA LYS A 38 24.25 24.50 -10.52
C LYS A 38 25.55 23.69 -10.44
N SER A 39 26.23 23.55 -11.57
CA SER A 39 27.55 22.93 -11.64
C SER A 39 28.57 23.84 -10.94
N LYS A 40 29.05 23.46 -9.75
CA LYS A 40 30.22 24.11 -9.14
C LYS A 40 31.46 23.70 -9.94
N SER A 41 32.00 24.62 -10.75
CA SER A 41 33.34 24.50 -11.32
C SER A 41 34.36 24.98 -10.30
N ILE A 42 35.18 24.07 -9.76
CA ILE A 42 36.35 24.44 -8.97
C ILE A 42 37.44 24.82 -9.99
N HIS A 43 37.81 26.09 -10.03
CA HIS A 43 38.86 26.59 -10.90
C HIS A 43 40.18 26.56 -10.13
N CYS A 44 40.91 25.45 -10.23
CA CYS A 44 42.27 25.34 -9.70
C CYS A 44 43.24 25.22 -10.89
N GLN A 45 44.24 26.10 -10.94
CA GLN A 45 45.20 26.21 -12.03
C GLN A 45 46.56 25.54 -11.73
N CYS A 46 46.66 24.66 -10.73
CA CYS A 46 47.93 23.96 -10.46
C CYS A 46 48.12 22.72 -11.34
N ASN A 47 49.37 22.46 -11.72
CA ASN A 47 49.76 21.34 -12.59
C ASN A 47 49.53 19.97 -11.94
N ASP A 48 49.55 19.90 -10.60
CA ASP A 48 49.24 18.66 -9.87
C ASP A 48 47.75 18.33 -9.90
N CYS A 49 46.86 19.33 -9.88
CA CYS A 49 45.42 19.11 -10.01
C CYS A 49 45.02 18.70 -11.44
N SER A 50 45.68 19.23 -12.48
CA SER A 50 45.41 18.82 -13.86
C SER A 50 45.86 17.37 -14.11
N ARG A 51 47.00 16.97 -13.54
CA ARG A 51 47.59 15.62 -13.70
C ARG A 51 46.92 14.55 -12.85
N SER A 52 46.36 14.92 -11.68
CA SER A 52 45.70 13.99 -10.75
C SER A 52 44.42 13.33 -11.30
N GLY A 53 43.79 13.88 -12.35
CA GLY A 53 42.58 13.30 -12.95
C GLY A 53 41.32 13.28 -12.05
N LYS A 54 41.44 13.66 -10.77
CA LYS A 54 40.37 13.65 -9.76
C LYS A 54 39.11 14.45 -10.14
N TYR A 55 39.26 15.45 -11.02
CA TYR A 55 38.19 16.40 -11.36
C TYR A 55 37.59 16.20 -12.76
N ARG A 56 38.12 15.28 -13.58
CA ARG A 56 37.56 14.93 -14.89
C ARG A 56 36.53 13.81 -14.74
N LYS A 57 35.28 14.15 -14.39
CA LYS A 57 34.17 13.20 -14.54
C LYS A 57 33.67 13.24 -15.98
N SER A 58 33.92 12.16 -16.72
CA SER A 58 33.34 11.95 -18.06
C SER A 58 31.81 12.06 -18.01
N ILE A 59 31.20 12.57 -19.08
CA ILE A 59 29.73 12.61 -19.28
C ILE A 59 29.13 11.21 -19.05
N PHE A 60 29.87 10.16 -19.43
CA PHE A 60 29.51 8.75 -19.23
C PHE A 60 29.44 8.33 -17.75
N GLN A 61 30.39 8.79 -16.91
CA GLN A 61 30.32 8.59 -15.45
C GLN A 61 29.19 9.41 -14.81
N ARG A 62 28.76 10.52 -15.42
CA ARG A 62 27.60 11.31 -14.99
C ARG A 62 26.30 10.53 -15.22
N ILE A 63 26.15 9.87 -16.38
CA ILE A 63 24.99 9.02 -16.72
C ILE A 63 24.98 7.74 -15.85
N LEU A 64 26.13 7.08 -15.66
CA LEU A 64 26.26 5.93 -14.74
C LEU A 64 25.99 6.32 -13.28
N SER A 65 26.31 7.55 -12.86
CA SER A 65 25.96 8.05 -11.51
C SER A 65 24.48 8.36 -11.30
N VAL A 66 23.71 8.48 -12.39
CA VAL A 66 22.24 8.55 -12.35
C VAL A 66 21.65 7.16 -12.21
N SER A 67 22.31 6.10 -12.68
CA SER A 67 21.93 4.71 -12.37
C SER A 67 22.46 4.27 -11.02
N THR A 68 22.14 5.03 -9.98
CA THR A 68 22.35 4.61 -8.59
C THR A 68 21.21 3.67 -8.17
N TYR A 69 21.49 2.69 -7.31
CA TYR A 69 20.52 1.74 -6.74
C TYR A 69 19.22 2.45 -6.27
N SER A 70 19.34 3.66 -5.72
CA SER A 70 18.22 4.52 -5.31
C SER A 70 17.30 5.02 -6.43
N ASN A 71 17.79 5.16 -7.67
CA ASN A 71 16.97 5.55 -8.82
C ASN A 71 16.25 4.34 -9.42
N LEU A 72 16.90 3.18 -9.42
CA LEU A 72 16.30 1.91 -9.86
C LEU A 72 15.15 1.49 -8.94
N THR A 73 15.34 1.59 -7.61
CA THR A 73 14.28 1.26 -6.63
C THR A 73 13.08 2.18 -6.77
N LEU A 74 13.30 3.48 -7.03
CA LEU A 74 12.23 4.45 -7.27
C LEU A 74 11.43 4.11 -8.53
N LEU A 75 12.11 3.75 -9.63
CA LEU A 75 11.44 3.36 -10.87
C LEU A 75 10.59 2.10 -10.66
N LEU A 76 11.15 1.09 -9.99
CA LEU A 76 10.43 -0.14 -9.65
C LEU A 76 9.18 0.15 -8.80
N LEU A 77 9.28 1.03 -7.80
CA LEU A 77 8.14 1.45 -6.98
C LEU A 77 7.04 2.13 -7.81
N TRP A 78 7.39 2.97 -8.80
CA TRP A 78 6.40 3.55 -9.72
C TRP A 78 5.74 2.50 -10.62
N VAL A 79 6.50 1.51 -11.10
CA VAL A 79 5.94 0.41 -11.90
C VAL A 79 4.93 -0.39 -11.06
N ILE A 80 5.26 -0.71 -9.80
CA ILE A 80 4.33 -1.37 -8.87
C ILE A 80 3.08 -0.51 -8.66
N MET A 81 3.24 0.80 -8.46
CA MET A 81 2.10 1.72 -8.30
C MET A 81 1.17 1.70 -9.53
N ILE A 82 1.73 1.72 -10.74
CA ILE A 82 0.93 1.67 -11.99
C ILE A 82 0.19 0.35 -12.11
N ILE A 83 0.85 -0.77 -11.81
CA ILE A 83 0.22 -2.10 -11.82
C ILE A 83 -0.93 -2.15 -10.80
N LEU A 84 -0.74 -1.57 -9.61
CA LEU A 84 -1.77 -1.54 -8.57
C LEU A 84 -2.98 -0.70 -8.99
N VAL A 85 -2.77 0.44 -9.63
CA VAL A 85 -3.85 1.27 -10.19
C VAL A 85 -4.60 0.53 -11.29
N TYR A 86 -3.87 -0.16 -12.18
CA TYR A 86 -4.49 -1.00 -13.21
C TYR A 86 -5.34 -2.12 -12.59
N TYR A 87 -4.82 -2.78 -11.55
CA TYR A 87 -5.54 -3.81 -10.81
C TYR A 87 -6.82 -3.28 -10.15
N ILE A 88 -6.76 -2.11 -9.50
CA ILE A 88 -7.93 -1.45 -8.88
C ILE A 88 -8.97 -1.11 -9.96
N LYS A 89 -8.54 -0.53 -11.08
CA LYS A 89 -9.44 -0.19 -12.20
C LYS A 89 -10.15 -1.41 -12.77
N THR A 90 -9.49 -2.57 -12.84
CA THR A 90 -10.10 -3.81 -13.32
C THR A 90 -11.06 -4.43 -12.28
N ARG A 91 -10.87 -4.15 -10.99
CA ARG A 91 -11.63 -4.75 -9.88
C ARG A 91 -12.79 -3.92 -9.36
N SER A 92 -12.85 -2.62 -9.66
CA SER A 92 -13.91 -1.74 -9.17
C SER A 92 -15.24 -2.05 -9.86
N THR A 93 -16.04 -2.93 -9.26
CA THR A 93 -17.50 -2.95 -9.44
C THR A 93 -18.09 -1.75 -8.70
N GLU A 94 -19.00 -1.02 -9.34
CA GLU A 94 -19.66 0.13 -8.73
C GLU A 94 -20.38 -0.30 -7.44
N ILE A 95 -20.12 0.41 -6.33
CA ILE A 95 -20.90 0.26 -5.10
C ILE A 95 -22.24 0.93 -5.38
N THR A 96 -23.22 0.17 -5.87
CA THR A 96 -24.58 0.68 -6.06
C THR A 96 -25.24 0.86 -4.71
N VAL A 97 -25.63 2.09 -4.38
CA VAL A 97 -26.52 2.37 -3.25
C VAL A 97 -27.77 1.50 -3.40
N PHE A 98 -28.18 0.82 -2.34
CA PHE A 98 -29.31 -0.10 -2.38
C PHE A 98 -30.60 0.65 -2.71
N ASP A 99 -31.08 0.51 -3.95
CA ASP A 99 -32.34 1.06 -4.41
C ASP A 99 -33.26 -0.09 -4.90
N PRO A 100 -34.33 -0.42 -4.15
CA PRO A 100 -35.22 -1.53 -4.46
C PRO A 100 -35.88 -1.42 -5.84
N PHE A 101 -36.17 -0.19 -6.28
CA PHE A 101 -36.88 0.04 -7.54
C PHE A 101 -35.95 -0.21 -8.72
N SER A 102 -34.74 0.35 -8.73
CA SER A 102 -33.76 0.07 -9.79
C SER A 102 -33.29 -1.38 -9.83
N ILE A 103 -33.13 -2.05 -8.67
CA ILE A 103 -32.77 -3.48 -8.60
C ILE A 103 -33.85 -4.35 -9.28
N LEU A 104 -35.13 -4.02 -9.11
CA LEU A 104 -36.24 -4.73 -9.75
C LEU A 104 -36.54 -4.24 -11.18
N GLY A 105 -35.88 -3.16 -11.64
CA GLY A 105 -36.11 -2.54 -12.94
C GLY A 105 -37.45 -1.81 -13.03
N LEU A 106 -37.87 -1.16 -11.95
CA LEU A 106 -39.13 -0.43 -11.80
C LEU A 106 -38.89 1.06 -11.60
N GLU A 107 -39.87 1.88 -11.97
CA GLU A 107 -39.87 3.29 -11.60
C GLU A 107 -40.33 3.49 -10.15
N PRO A 108 -39.84 4.56 -9.46
CA PRO A 108 -40.32 4.92 -8.13
C PRO A 108 -41.85 5.12 -8.14
N GLY A 109 -42.57 4.39 -7.30
CA GLY A 109 -44.04 4.45 -7.23
C GLY A 109 -44.79 3.36 -8.00
N ALA A 110 -44.09 2.34 -8.52
CA ALA A 110 -44.71 1.16 -9.12
C ALA A 110 -45.73 0.47 -8.18
N THR A 111 -46.77 -0.11 -8.77
CA THR A 111 -47.83 -0.80 -8.01
C THR A 111 -47.35 -2.16 -7.48
N GLU A 112 -47.97 -2.67 -6.41
CA GLU A 112 -47.65 -3.99 -5.85
C GLU A 112 -47.75 -5.12 -6.88
N SER A 113 -48.67 -4.99 -7.83
CA SER A 113 -48.86 -5.95 -8.92
C SER A 113 -47.65 -5.99 -9.87
N GLU A 114 -47.05 -4.84 -10.16
CA GLU A 114 -45.87 -4.70 -11.03
C GLU A 114 -44.61 -5.17 -10.30
N ILE A 115 -44.51 -4.90 -9.00
CA ILE A 115 -43.47 -5.40 -8.12
C ILE A 115 -43.45 -6.93 -8.11
N LYS A 116 -44.60 -7.57 -7.86
CA LYS A 116 -44.72 -9.04 -7.89
C LYS A 116 -44.40 -9.63 -9.27
N LYS A 117 -44.85 -8.98 -10.35
CA LYS A 117 -44.62 -9.44 -11.72
C LYS A 117 -43.12 -9.42 -12.06
N ASN A 118 -42.43 -8.32 -11.77
CA ASN A 118 -41.00 -8.19 -12.07
C ASN A 118 -40.14 -9.04 -11.15
N TYR A 119 -40.48 -9.14 -9.86
CA TYR A 119 -39.85 -10.10 -8.95
C TYR A 119 -39.93 -11.52 -9.50
N ARG A 120 -41.11 -12.01 -9.88
CA ARG A 120 -41.27 -13.36 -10.44
C ARG A 120 -40.41 -13.59 -11.70
N ARG A 121 -40.30 -12.58 -12.57
CA ARG A 121 -39.46 -12.64 -13.78
C ARG A 121 -37.98 -12.81 -13.40
N LEU A 122 -37.49 -11.98 -12.49
CA LEU A 122 -36.10 -12.01 -12.04
C LEU A 122 -35.78 -13.26 -11.20
N SER A 123 -36.70 -13.70 -10.35
CA SER A 123 -36.55 -14.93 -9.58
C SER A 123 -36.33 -16.13 -10.49
N ILE A 124 -37.05 -16.24 -11.62
CA ILE A 124 -36.87 -17.35 -12.56
C ILE A 124 -35.48 -17.32 -13.22
N GLN A 125 -34.96 -16.12 -13.51
CA GLN A 125 -33.68 -15.92 -14.18
C GLN A 125 -32.48 -16.20 -13.26
N TYR A 126 -32.60 -15.85 -11.97
CA TYR A 126 -31.52 -15.96 -10.99
C TYR A 126 -31.74 -17.06 -9.93
N HIS A 127 -32.73 -17.95 -10.13
CA HIS A 127 -32.99 -19.06 -9.20
C HIS A 127 -31.81 -20.06 -9.20
N PRO A 128 -31.34 -20.55 -8.04
CA PRO A 128 -30.25 -21.53 -7.98
C PRO A 128 -30.56 -22.83 -8.76
N ASP A 129 -31.83 -23.26 -8.80
CA ASP A 129 -32.21 -24.47 -9.56
C ASP A 129 -32.19 -24.27 -11.09
N LYS A 130 -32.34 -23.04 -11.58
CA LYS A 130 -32.45 -22.74 -13.01
C LYS A 130 -31.16 -22.16 -13.59
N ASN A 131 -30.36 -21.50 -12.76
CA ASN A 131 -29.09 -20.91 -13.13
C ASN A 131 -27.97 -21.51 -12.26
N PRO A 132 -27.04 -22.28 -12.86
CA PRO A 132 -25.95 -22.92 -12.11
C PRO A 132 -24.84 -21.93 -11.69
N ASP A 133 -24.91 -20.66 -12.07
CA ASP A 133 -23.90 -19.66 -11.73
C ASP A 133 -24.00 -19.26 -10.24
N PRO A 134 -22.93 -19.45 -9.43
CA PRO A 134 -22.91 -19.04 -8.03
C PRO A 134 -23.03 -17.52 -7.84
N GLU A 135 -22.59 -16.70 -8.80
CA GLU A 135 -22.73 -15.23 -8.70
C GLU A 135 -24.20 -14.81 -8.88
N ALA A 136 -24.92 -15.48 -9.78
CA ALA A 136 -26.36 -15.24 -9.98
C ALA A 136 -27.17 -15.55 -8.71
N HIS A 137 -26.81 -16.62 -8.00
CA HIS A 137 -27.44 -16.96 -6.73
C HIS A 137 -27.17 -15.91 -5.64
N LYS A 138 -25.91 -15.47 -5.49
CA LYS A 138 -25.55 -14.38 -4.58
C LYS A 138 -26.37 -13.12 -4.89
N TYR A 139 -26.43 -12.73 -6.17
CA TYR A 139 -27.18 -11.55 -6.60
C TYR A 139 -28.68 -11.65 -6.27
N PHE A 140 -29.26 -12.83 -6.45
CA PHE A 140 -30.67 -13.08 -6.11
C PHE A 140 -30.95 -12.86 -4.62
N VAL A 141 -30.15 -13.46 -3.74
CA VAL A 141 -30.38 -13.41 -2.29
C VAL A 141 -30.03 -12.02 -1.74
N GLU A 142 -28.93 -11.42 -2.21
CA GLU A 142 -28.41 -10.17 -1.65
C GLU A 142 -29.15 -8.94 -2.18
N HIS A 143 -29.62 -8.95 -3.42
CA HIS A 143 -30.28 -7.79 -4.04
C HIS A 143 -31.76 -8.03 -4.33
N ILE A 144 -32.11 -9.03 -5.15
CA ILE A 144 -33.48 -9.20 -5.67
C ILE A 144 -34.48 -9.53 -4.55
N ALA A 145 -34.17 -10.50 -3.70
CA ALA A 145 -35.02 -10.92 -2.60
C ALA A 145 -35.19 -9.80 -1.56
N LYS A 146 -34.10 -9.12 -1.21
CA LYS A 146 -34.13 -7.97 -0.29
C LYS A 146 -34.92 -6.79 -0.87
N ALA A 147 -34.78 -6.50 -2.15
CA ALA A 147 -35.53 -5.42 -2.82
C ALA A 147 -37.04 -5.69 -2.78
N TYR A 148 -37.45 -6.93 -3.05
CA TYR A 148 -38.85 -7.31 -2.94
C TYR A 148 -39.37 -7.19 -1.49
N GLN A 149 -38.60 -7.65 -0.50
CA GLN A 149 -38.95 -7.51 0.91
C GLN A 149 -39.07 -6.04 1.33
N ALA A 150 -38.14 -5.18 0.90
CA ALA A 150 -38.15 -3.74 1.16
C ALA A 150 -39.44 -3.05 0.70
N LEU A 151 -40.04 -3.53 -0.41
CA LEU A 151 -41.24 -2.93 -0.99
C LEU A 151 -42.55 -3.59 -0.54
N THR A 152 -42.52 -4.83 -0.07
CA THR A 152 -43.75 -5.60 0.25
C THR A 152 -44.02 -5.76 1.75
N ASP A 153 -42.99 -5.78 2.59
CA ASP A 153 -43.18 -5.84 4.04
C ASP A 153 -43.37 -4.41 4.59
N PRO A 154 -44.49 -4.10 5.28
CA PRO A 154 -44.71 -2.77 5.85
C PRO A 154 -43.58 -2.33 6.79
N ILE A 155 -42.97 -3.25 7.54
CA ILE A 155 -41.89 -2.92 8.48
C ILE A 155 -40.61 -2.57 7.69
N ALA A 156 -40.27 -3.39 6.69
CA ALA A 156 -39.09 -3.15 5.87
C ALA A 156 -39.22 -1.87 5.02
N ARG A 157 -40.44 -1.52 4.59
CA ARG A 157 -40.72 -0.29 3.85
C ARG A 157 -40.53 0.94 4.71
N GLU A 158 -41.06 0.93 5.94
CA GLU A 158 -40.85 2.01 6.90
C GLU A 158 -39.35 2.18 7.25
N ASN A 159 -38.64 1.07 7.39
CA ASN A 159 -37.19 1.08 7.60
C ASN A 159 -36.42 1.67 6.41
N TYR A 160 -36.80 1.30 5.19
CA TYR A 160 -36.21 1.85 3.98
C TYR A 160 -36.47 3.36 3.86
N GLU A 161 -37.69 3.83 4.13
CA GLU A 161 -38.05 5.25 4.12
C GLU A 161 -37.27 6.06 5.18
N LYS A 162 -37.00 5.47 6.35
CA LYS A 162 -36.29 6.15 7.46
C LYS A 162 -34.77 6.08 7.36
N TYR A 163 -34.21 4.97 6.88
CA TYR A 163 -32.78 4.66 6.95
C TYR A 163 -32.13 4.39 5.59
N GLY A 164 -32.90 4.31 4.51
CA GLY A 164 -32.40 3.96 3.17
C GLY A 164 -32.05 2.48 3.00
N HIS A 165 -32.43 1.61 3.94
CA HIS A 165 -32.14 0.17 3.89
C HIS A 165 -33.26 -0.68 4.54
N PRO A 166 -33.66 -1.84 3.96
CA PRO A 166 -34.77 -2.67 4.47
C PRO A 166 -34.55 -3.22 5.88
N ASP A 167 -33.31 -3.58 6.20
CA ASP A 167 -32.90 -4.08 7.53
C ASP A 167 -32.93 -3.00 8.64
N GLY A 168 -33.27 -1.75 8.31
CA GLY A 168 -33.34 -0.64 9.26
C GLY A 168 -31.99 0.03 9.50
N ARG A 169 -31.79 0.55 10.72
CA ARG A 169 -30.55 1.25 11.09
C ARG A 169 -29.39 0.27 11.05
N GLN A 170 -28.62 0.30 9.97
CA GLN A 170 -27.37 -0.43 9.91
C GLN A 170 -26.40 0.16 10.96
N GLY A 171 -25.89 -0.71 11.83
CA GLY A 171 -24.77 -0.33 12.69
C GLY A 171 -23.58 0.05 11.80
N PHE A 172 -22.82 1.07 12.19
CA PHE A 172 -21.54 1.37 11.54
C PHE A 172 -20.63 0.14 11.68
N GLN A 173 -20.58 -0.70 10.65
CA GLN A 173 -19.64 -1.81 10.58
C GLN A 173 -18.29 -1.24 10.13
N MET A 174 -17.42 -0.98 11.10
CA MET A 174 -16.02 -0.65 10.83
C MET A 174 -15.29 -1.92 10.39
N GLY A 175 -15.16 -2.10 9.08
CA GLY A 175 -14.28 -3.10 8.50
C GLY A 175 -12.84 -2.59 8.47
N ILE A 176 -11.89 -3.41 8.95
CA ILE A 176 -10.47 -3.15 8.68
C ILE A 176 -10.22 -3.57 7.24
N ALA A 177 -9.58 -2.72 6.44
CA ALA A 177 -9.23 -3.02 5.04
C ALA A 177 -8.08 -4.06 4.93
N LEU A 178 -8.00 -5.03 5.83
CA LEU A 178 -7.04 -6.13 5.81
C LEU A 178 -7.70 -7.37 5.20
N PRO A 179 -7.02 -8.07 4.28
CA PRO A 179 -7.58 -9.26 3.68
C PRO A 179 -7.61 -10.41 4.69
N GLN A 180 -8.62 -11.26 4.61
CA GLN A 180 -8.86 -12.30 5.61
C GLN A 180 -7.74 -13.35 5.71
N PHE A 181 -6.97 -13.58 4.64
CA PHE A 181 -5.83 -14.51 4.68
C PHE A 181 -4.71 -14.06 5.65
N LEU A 182 -4.61 -12.76 5.94
CA LEU A 182 -3.64 -12.21 6.90
C LEU A 182 -4.09 -12.41 8.35
N LEU A 183 -5.40 -12.56 8.59
CA LEU A 183 -6.01 -12.63 9.93
C LEU A 183 -6.41 -14.04 10.35
N ASN A 184 -6.58 -14.97 9.40
CA ASN A 184 -6.94 -16.35 9.71
C ASN A 184 -5.76 -17.08 10.36
N ILE A 185 -5.82 -17.25 11.68
CA ILE A 185 -4.78 -17.86 12.55
C ILE A 185 -4.50 -19.33 12.19
N ASP A 186 -5.46 -20.00 11.56
CA ASP A 186 -5.38 -21.42 11.20
C ASP A 186 -4.50 -21.72 9.96
N GLY A 187 -3.93 -20.68 9.33
CA GLY A 187 -3.14 -20.79 8.09
C GLY A 187 -1.76 -20.13 8.14
N ALA A 188 -1.29 -19.64 6.98
CA ALA A 188 0.04 -19.04 6.78
C ALA A 188 0.33 -17.79 7.64
N SER A 189 -0.69 -17.17 8.24
CA SER A 189 -0.58 -15.98 9.08
C SER A 189 0.21 -16.22 10.37
N GLY A 190 0.12 -17.42 10.97
CA GLY A 190 0.85 -17.77 12.19
C GLY A 190 2.37 -17.76 11.96
N GLY A 191 2.81 -18.24 10.79
CA GLY A 191 4.23 -18.19 10.41
C GLY A 191 4.72 -16.76 10.19
N ILE A 192 3.91 -15.91 9.56
CA ILE A 192 4.24 -14.50 9.32
C ILE A 192 4.36 -13.72 10.65
N LEU A 193 3.42 -13.96 11.58
CA LEU A 193 3.46 -13.35 12.92
C LEU A 193 4.68 -13.81 13.72
N LEU A 194 4.99 -15.11 13.70
CA LEU A 194 6.17 -15.65 14.38
C LEU A 194 7.46 -15.07 13.81
N LEU A 195 7.58 -14.99 12.48
CA LEU A 195 8.72 -14.35 11.81
C LEU A 195 8.86 -12.88 12.20
N TRP A 196 7.75 -12.16 12.33
CA TRP A 196 7.75 -10.76 12.78
C TRP A 196 8.24 -10.63 14.23
N ILE A 197 7.74 -11.47 15.12
CA ILE A 197 8.14 -11.48 16.54
C ILE A 197 9.62 -11.83 16.68
N VAL A 198 10.10 -12.88 16.00
CA VAL A 198 11.51 -13.28 16.03
C VAL A 198 12.39 -12.19 15.39
N GLY A 199 11.95 -11.62 14.27
CA GLY A 199 12.62 -10.53 13.58
C GLY A 199 12.81 -9.30 14.45
N LEU A 200 11.75 -8.88 15.14
CA LEU A 200 11.73 -7.64 15.90
C LEU A 200 12.27 -7.80 17.33
N CYS A 201 11.96 -8.90 18.01
CA CYS A 201 12.38 -9.12 19.40
C CYS A 201 13.79 -9.72 19.53
N ILE A 202 14.25 -10.50 18.54
CA ILE A 202 15.54 -11.21 18.64
C ILE A 202 16.55 -10.65 17.65
N LEU A 203 16.22 -10.66 16.36
CA LEU A 203 17.16 -10.25 15.31
C LEU A 203 17.51 -8.76 15.39
N LEU A 204 16.52 -7.88 15.56
CA LEU A 204 16.76 -6.43 15.59
C LEU A 204 17.66 -6.01 16.76
N PRO A 205 17.41 -6.39 18.04
CA PRO A 205 18.31 -6.07 19.13
C PRO A 205 19.71 -6.66 18.95
N LEU A 206 19.82 -7.89 18.43
CA LEU A 206 21.11 -8.53 18.17
C LEU A 206 21.91 -7.76 17.12
N VAL A 207 21.29 -7.40 16.00
CA VAL A 207 21.93 -6.61 14.94
C VAL A 207 22.36 -5.25 15.48
N VAL A 208 21.51 -4.56 16.24
CA VAL A 208 21.86 -3.28 16.86
C VAL A 208 23.04 -3.43 17.81
N ALA A 209 23.04 -4.46 18.67
CA ALA A 209 24.15 -4.74 19.59
C ALA A 209 25.47 -5.00 18.83
N VAL A 210 25.44 -5.85 17.79
CA VAL A 210 26.62 -6.16 16.97
C VAL A 210 27.13 -4.91 16.24
N VAL A 211 26.25 -4.11 15.65
CA VAL A 211 26.62 -2.86 14.96
C VAL A 211 27.19 -1.84 15.94
N TYR A 212 26.56 -1.70 17.11
CA TYR A 212 27.03 -0.79 18.15
C TYR A 212 28.41 -1.18 18.67
N LEU A 213 28.60 -2.45 19.03
CA LEU A 213 29.89 -2.96 19.53
C LEU A 213 31.00 -2.89 18.46
N SER A 214 30.68 -3.22 17.20
CA SER A 214 31.65 -3.19 16.10
C SER A 214 32.04 -1.78 15.66
N ARG A 215 31.17 -0.77 15.82
CA ARG A 215 31.50 0.64 15.55
C ARG A 215 32.16 1.34 16.73
N SER A 216 31.65 1.11 17.93
CA SER A 216 32.17 1.72 19.17
C SER A 216 33.63 1.33 19.42
N SER A 217 34.01 0.10 19.10
CA SER A 217 35.40 -0.37 19.24
C SER A 217 36.39 0.20 18.20
N LYS A 218 35.92 0.82 17.10
CA LYS A 218 36.81 1.26 16.01
C LYS A 218 37.27 2.70 16.16
N TYR A 219 36.47 3.57 16.77
CA TYR A 219 36.72 5.01 16.79
C TYR A 219 36.68 5.57 18.21
N THR A 220 37.61 6.47 18.53
CA THR A 220 37.59 7.25 19.77
C THR A 220 36.52 8.35 19.73
N GLY A 221 36.26 9.03 20.85
CA GLY A 221 35.25 10.09 20.97
C GLY A 221 35.43 11.26 19.98
N ASN A 222 36.65 11.46 19.46
CA ASN A 222 36.97 12.45 18.44
C ASN A 222 36.86 11.93 17.00
N TYR A 223 36.16 10.80 16.77
CA TYR A 223 36.02 10.15 15.45
C TYR A 223 37.34 9.73 14.78
N VAL A 224 38.42 9.58 15.55
CA VAL A 224 39.71 9.06 15.07
C VAL A 224 39.77 7.55 15.31
N MET A 225 40.19 6.79 14.30
CA MET A 225 40.32 5.34 14.44
C MET A 225 41.40 5.00 15.46
N HIS A 226 41.16 4.03 16.35
CA HIS A 226 42.11 3.68 17.42
C HIS A 226 43.49 3.29 16.89
N GLN A 227 43.54 2.63 15.73
CA GLN A 227 44.77 2.26 15.05
C GLN A 227 45.56 3.48 14.56
N THR A 228 44.88 4.52 14.07
CA THR A 228 45.52 5.78 13.66
C THR A 228 46.08 6.50 14.87
N LEU A 229 45.34 6.53 15.98
CA LEU A 229 45.77 7.15 17.22
C LEU A 229 47.00 6.43 17.83
N SER A 230 47.00 5.09 17.86
CA SER A 230 48.15 4.33 18.35
C SER A 230 49.39 4.53 17.49
N THR A 231 49.21 4.58 16.17
CA THR A 231 50.30 4.86 15.21
C THR A 231 50.85 6.27 15.40
N TYR A 232 49.98 7.27 15.59
CA TYR A 232 50.35 8.65 15.89
C TYR A 232 51.20 8.74 17.17
N TYR A 233 50.74 8.14 18.27
CA TYR A 233 51.51 8.11 19.52
C TYR A 233 52.81 7.35 19.38
N TYR A 234 52.85 6.24 18.64
CA TYR A 234 54.07 5.48 18.38
C TYR A 234 55.14 6.33 17.69
N PHE A 235 54.76 7.07 16.64
CA PHE A 235 55.70 7.93 15.90
C PHE A 235 56.06 9.22 16.62
N MET A 236 55.15 9.79 17.43
CA MET A 236 55.43 11.02 18.17
C MET A 236 56.22 10.82 19.47
N LYS A 237 56.14 9.62 20.07
CA LYS A 237 56.85 9.31 21.31
C LYS A 237 58.37 9.60 21.26
N PRO A 238 59.13 9.24 20.21
CA PRO A 238 60.56 9.55 20.14
C PRO A 238 60.88 11.04 19.93
N SER A 239 59.97 11.82 19.35
CA SER A 239 60.15 13.27 19.11
C SER A 239 59.80 14.16 20.31
N LEU A 240 59.22 13.59 21.36
CA LEU A 240 58.78 14.29 22.58
C LEU A 240 59.60 13.90 23.82
N ALA A 241 60.59 13.01 23.68
CA ALA A 241 61.56 12.75 24.74
C ALA A 241 62.59 13.88 24.78
N PRO A 242 62.89 14.48 25.97
CA PRO A 242 63.88 15.55 26.10
C PRO A 242 65.31 15.08 25.80
#